data_AF-A0A9D8SCZ4-F1
#
_entry.id   AF-A0A9D8SCZ4-F1
#
_cell.length_a   1.000
_cell.length_b   1.000
_cell.length_c   1.000
_cell.angle_alpha   90.00
_cell.angle_beta   90.00
_cell.angle_gamma   90.00
#
_symmetry.space_group_name_H-M   'P 1'
#
loop_
_entity.id
_entity.type
_entity.pdbx_description
1 polymer ?
#
loop_
_entity_poly.entity_id
_entity_poly.type
_entity_poly.pdbx_seq_one_letter_code
_entity_poly.pdbx_strand_id
1 'polypeptide(L)'
;MSREKIDAPTLAKKLGKTKQAVYGMLEKDDMNTSILRALADIFNVPVAIFLTEGNPKDYSQEELDLLRREVISLKEEIQRLKDLKLPNKNDKIYDLWMQFMRNQEQLQEIMKEMSAIYGGME
;
A
#
# COMPACT_ATOMS: atom_id res chain seq x y z
N MET A 1 -0.88 6.16 9.81
CA MET A 1 -1.70 5.31 10.70
C MET A 1 -3.09 5.93 10.75
N SER A 2 -4.00 5.49 9.88
CA SER A 2 -5.37 5.99 9.88
C SER A 2 -6.09 5.40 11.10
N ARG A 3 -6.47 6.25 12.05
CA ARG A 3 -7.35 5.85 13.15
C ARG A 3 -8.74 5.64 12.55
N GLU A 4 -9.04 4.43 12.08
CA GLU A 4 -10.39 4.10 11.62
C GLU A 4 -11.37 4.30 12.78
N LYS A 5 -12.34 5.18 12.59
CA LYS A 5 -13.44 5.38 13.54
C LYS A 5 -14.42 4.22 13.37
N ILE A 6 -14.10 3.07 13.95
CA ILE A 6 -15.04 1.94 14.02
C ILE A 6 -16.02 2.20 15.15
N ASP A 7 -17.31 2.23 14.82
CA ASP A 7 -18.39 2.36 15.79
C ASP A 7 -18.57 1.04 16.59
N ALA A 8 -18.90 1.14 17.87
CA ALA A 8 -19.03 -0.02 18.78
C ALA A 8 -20.02 -1.11 18.29
N PRO A 9 -21.16 -0.78 17.64
CA PRO A 9 -22.01 -1.72 16.90
C PRO A 9 -21.30 -2.56 15.85
N THR A 10 -20.38 -1.95 15.11
CA THR A 10 -19.63 -2.59 14.03
C THR A 10 -18.55 -3.50 14.59
N LEU A 11 -17.90 -3.05 15.67
CA LEU A 11 -16.94 -3.85 16.42
C LEU A 11 -17.60 -5.10 17.04
N ALA A 12 -18.79 -4.93 17.61
CA ALA A 12 -19.59 -6.02 18.18
C ALA A 12 -19.91 -7.11 17.15
N LYS A 13 -20.32 -6.71 15.94
CA LYS A 13 -20.56 -7.65 14.83
C LYS A 13 -19.29 -8.42 14.44
N LYS A 14 -18.14 -7.74 14.33
CA LYS A 14 -16.87 -8.37 13.96
C LYS A 14 -16.31 -9.29 15.04
N LEU A 15 -16.55 -8.99 16.32
CA LEU A 15 -16.14 -9.81 17.46
C LEU A 15 -17.12 -10.95 17.79
N GLY A 16 -18.28 -11.03 17.12
CA GLY A 16 -19.34 -11.98 17.44
C GLY A 16 -19.93 -11.77 18.84
N LYS A 17 -19.89 -10.54 19.37
CA LYS A 17 -20.37 -10.18 20.71
C LYS A 17 -21.54 -9.19 20.63
N THR A 18 -22.30 -9.07 21.72
CA THR A 18 -23.36 -8.06 21.80
C THR A 18 -22.77 -6.68 21.99
N LYS A 19 -23.49 -5.63 21.56
CA LYS A 19 -23.07 -4.23 21.76
C LYS A 19 -22.79 -3.92 23.24
N GLN A 20 -23.66 -4.41 24.12
CA GLN A 20 -23.54 -4.25 25.58
C GLN A 20 -22.29 -4.92 26.13
N ALA A 21 -21.91 -6.10 25.61
CA ALA A 21 -20.68 -6.76 26.01
C ALA A 21 -19.44 -5.96 25.58
N VAL A 22 -19.46 -5.34 24.40
CA VAL A 22 -18.36 -4.46 23.95
C VAL A 22 -18.27 -3.21 24.81
N TYR A 23 -19.38 -2.55 25.14
CA TYR A 23 -19.36 -1.39 26.06
C TYR A 23 -18.87 -1.80 27.46
N GLY A 24 -19.33 -2.94 27.98
CA GLY A 24 -18.87 -3.44 29.27
C GLY A 24 -17.38 -3.81 29.28
N MET A 25 -16.84 -4.34 28.18
CA MET A 25 -15.41 -4.64 28.03
C MET A 25 -14.57 -3.36 27.97
N LEU A 26 -15.08 -2.30 27.34
CA LEU A 26 -14.41 -1.00 27.26
C LEU A 26 -14.49 -0.21 28.57
N GLU A 27 -15.57 -0.36 29.35
CA GLU A 27 -15.73 0.34 30.63
C GLU A 27 -15.00 -0.32 31.79
N LYS A 28 -14.87 -1.65 31.77
CA LYS A 28 -14.29 -2.43 32.89
C LYS A 28 -12.84 -2.84 32.66
N ASP A 29 -12.26 -2.48 31.52
CA ASP A 29 -10.94 -2.94 31.05
C ASP A 29 -10.77 -4.48 31.12
N ASP A 30 -11.88 -5.23 31.06
CA ASP A 30 -11.90 -6.69 31.16
C ASP A 30 -11.66 -7.33 29.79
N MET A 31 -10.47 -7.07 29.24
CA MET A 31 -10.04 -7.55 27.93
C MET A 31 -9.09 -8.75 28.09
N ASN A 32 -9.58 -9.94 27.77
CA ASN A 32 -8.74 -11.14 27.77
C ASN A 32 -7.82 -11.21 26.52
N THR A 33 -6.77 -12.02 26.59
CA THR A 33 -5.78 -12.20 25.50
C THR A 33 -6.39 -12.73 24.19
N SER A 34 -7.49 -13.46 24.25
CA SER A 34 -8.21 -13.94 23.07
C SER A 34 -8.94 -12.82 22.32
N ILE A 35 -9.50 -11.85 23.05
CA ILE A 35 -10.17 -10.67 22.49
C ILE A 35 -9.14 -9.72 21.90
N LEU A 36 -8.02 -9.52 22.59
CA LEU A 36 -6.88 -8.73 22.08
C LEU A 36 -6.35 -9.30 20.75
N ARG A 37 -6.31 -10.63 20.62
CA ARG A 37 -5.93 -11.29 19.36
C ARG A 37 -6.97 -11.10 18.26
N ALA A 38 -8.25 -11.26 18.57
CA ALA A 38 -9.32 -11.00 17.60
C ALA A 38 -9.36 -9.52 17.14
N LEU A 39 -9.09 -8.59 18.05
CA LEU A 39 -8.96 -7.16 17.73
C LEU A 39 -7.74 -6.89 16.86
N ALA A 40 -6.59 -7.49 17.18
CA ALA A 40 -5.39 -7.43 16.36
C ALA A 40 -5.64 -7.89 14.92
N ASP A 41 -6.37 -9.00 14.74
CA ASP A 41 -6.75 -9.49 13.42
C ASP A 41 -7.72 -8.53 12.71
N ILE A 42 -8.73 -7.98 13.42
CA ILE A 42 -9.71 -7.04 12.86
C ILE A 42 -9.04 -5.74 12.38
N PHE A 43 -8.10 -5.22 13.16
CA PHE A 43 -7.40 -3.97 12.87
C PHE A 43 -6.13 -4.20 12.05
N ASN A 44 -5.77 -5.45 11.76
CA ASN A 44 -4.53 -5.84 11.10
C ASN A 44 -3.29 -5.20 11.77
N VAL A 45 -3.26 -5.24 13.10
CA VAL A 45 -2.17 -4.70 13.93
C VAL A 45 -1.60 -5.81 14.81
N PRO A 46 -0.29 -5.80 15.14
CA PRO A 46 0.28 -6.74 16.09
C PRO A 46 -0.39 -6.64 17.47
N VAL A 47 -0.70 -7.79 18.09
CA VAL A 47 -1.30 -7.85 19.45
C VAL A 47 -0.49 -7.06 20.47
N ALA A 48 0.84 -7.00 20.29
CA ALA A 48 1.76 -6.24 21.13
C ALA A 48 1.37 -4.76 21.29
N ILE A 49 0.69 -4.15 20.30
CA ILE A 49 0.23 -2.75 20.37
C ILE A 49 -0.76 -2.52 21.53
N PHE A 50 -1.56 -3.54 21.87
CA PHE A 50 -2.49 -3.44 23.00
C PHE A 50 -1.85 -3.80 24.35
N LEU A 51 -0.64 -4.38 24.33
CA LEU A 51 0.12 -4.76 25.52
C LEU A 51 1.20 -3.73 25.85
N THR A 52 1.55 -2.85 24.92
CA THR A 52 2.38 -1.70 25.19
C THR A 52 1.56 -0.69 26.00
N GLU A 53 1.80 -0.65 27.31
CA GLU A 53 1.49 0.51 28.15
C GLU A 53 2.34 1.69 27.66
N GLY A 54 1.89 2.32 26.59
CA GLY A 54 2.49 3.52 26.05
C GLY A 54 1.37 4.48 25.76
N ASN A 55 0.89 5.18 26.79
CA ASN A 55 0.17 6.41 26.52
C ASN A 55 1.17 7.27 25.73
N PRO A 56 0.81 7.93 24.61
CA PRO A 56 1.72 8.88 23.95
C PRO A 56 2.22 10.01 24.86
N LYS A 57 1.72 10.09 26.10
CA LYS A 57 2.17 10.96 27.20
C LYS A 57 3.33 10.40 28.03
N ASP A 58 3.65 9.12 27.90
CA ASP A 58 4.70 8.45 28.69
C ASP A 58 6.06 8.49 27.99
N TYR A 59 6.09 8.88 26.72
CA TYR A 59 7.33 9.15 26.01
C TYR A 59 7.88 10.51 26.43
N SER A 60 9.14 10.54 26.84
CA SER A 60 9.88 11.78 27.00
C SER A 60 9.89 12.55 25.68
N GLN A 61 10.00 13.89 25.77
CA GLN A 61 10.07 14.76 24.59
C GLN A 61 11.22 14.34 23.63
N GLU A 62 12.32 13.84 24.20
CA GLU A 62 13.47 13.34 23.45
C GLU A 62 13.16 12.05 22.66
N GLU A 63 12.44 11.10 23.26
CA GLU A 63 12.01 9.87 22.56
C GLU A 63 11.04 10.19 21.43
N LEU A 64 10.13 11.15 21.63
CA LEU A 64 9.22 11.61 20.58
C LEU A 64 9.97 12.25 19.41
N ASP A 65 11.05 13.00 19.67
CA ASP A 65 11.86 13.61 18.63
C ASP A 65 12.70 12.57 17.87
N LEU A 66 13.20 11.54 18.54
CA LEU A 66 13.86 10.40 17.90
C LEU A 66 12.91 9.63 16.97
N LEU A 67 11.72 9.30 17.47
CA LEU A 67 10.67 8.63 16.67
C LEU A 67 10.25 9.48 15.47
N ARG A 68 10.12 10.79 15.63
CA ARG A 68 9.81 11.71 14.51
C ARG A 68 10.90 11.69 13.44
N ARG A 69 12.18 11.69 13.83
CA ARG A 69 13.31 11.61 12.89
C ARG A 69 13.32 10.27 12.14
N GLU A 70 13.10 9.18 12.85
CA GLU A 70 13.03 7.84 12.25
C GLU A 70 11.89 7.74 11.22
N VAL A 71 10.70 8.25 11.56
CA VAL A 71 9.56 8.31 10.64
C VAL A 71 9.87 9.12 9.38
N ILE A 72 10.61 10.24 9.50
CA ILE A 72 11.04 11.04 8.34
C ILE A 72 11.99 10.23 7.46
N SER A 73 13.02 9.60 8.04
CA SER A 73 13.97 8.78 7.31
C SER A 73 13.30 7.60 6.58
N LEU A 74 12.40 6.89 7.26
CA LEU A 74 11.66 5.78 6.64
C LEU A 74 10.75 6.23 5.50
N LYS A 75 10.14 7.42 5.60
CA LYS A 75 9.34 8.00 4.52
C LYS A 75 10.18 8.33 3.30
N GLU A 76 11.35 8.92 3.51
CA GLU A 76 12.30 9.23 2.44
C GLU A 76 12.78 7.95 1.75
N GLU A 77 13.11 6.91 2.50
CA GLU A 77 13.55 5.63 1.93
C GLU A 77 12.42 4.94 1.15
N ILE A 78 11.19 4.95 1.67
CA ILE A 78 10.03 4.46 0.92
C ILE A 78 9.85 5.23 -0.39
N GLN A 79 10.04 6.55 -0.36
CA GLN A 79 9.93 7.37 -1.56
C GLN A 79 11.02 7.02 -2.57
N ARG A 80 12.29 6.92 -2.13
CA ARG A 80 13.39 6.43 -2.98
C ARG A 80 13.08 5.07 -3.58
N LEU A 81 12.60 4.10 -2.78
CA LEU A 81 12.26 2.76 -3.25
C LEU A 81 11.08 2.74 -4.23
N LYS A 82 10.11 3.67 -4.08
CA LYS A 82 9.04 3.87 -5.07
C LYS A 82 9.59 4.42 -6.38
N ASP A 83 10.51 5.37 -6.30
CA ASP A 83 11.15 5.96 -7.47
C ASP A 83 12.13 4.97 -8.13
N LEU A 84 12.72 4.07 -7.34
CA LEU A 84 13.53 2.93 -7.78
C LEU A 84 12.71 1.73 -8.27
N LYS A 85 11.36 1.79 -8.26
CA LYS A 85 10.57 0.72 -8.88
C LYS A 85 10.99 0.60 -10.34
N LEU A 86 11.76 -0.47 -10.58
CA LEU A 86 12.22 -0.97 -11.86
C LEU A 86 11.13 -0.81 -12.92
N PRO A 87 11.49 -0.48 -14.18
CA PRO A 87 10.53 -0.23 -15.25
C PRO A 87 9.45 -1.29 -15.20
N ASN A 88 8.21 -0.83 -15.02
CA ASN A 88 7.07 -1.70 -14.82
C ASN A 88 7.00 -2.66 -16.01
N LYS A 89 6.49 -3.89 -15.84
CA LYS A 89 6.29 -4.80 -16.99
C LYS A 89 5.57 -4.09 -18.14
N ASN A 90 4.68 -3.16 -17.80
CA ASN A 90 3.98 -2.29 -18.75
C ASN A 90 4.88 -1.31 -19.49
N ASP A 91 5.94 -0.79 -18.89
CA ASP A 91 6.88 0.14 -19.55
C ASP A 91 7.70 -0.59 -20.61
N LYS A 92 8.18 -1.80 -20.29
CA LYS A 92 8.86 -2.65 -21.28
C LYS A 92 7.93 -3.06 -22.43
N ILE A 93 6.66 -3.35 -22.12
CA ILE A 93 5.66 -3.68 -23.14
C ILE A 93 5.37 -2.46 -24.03
N TYR A 94 5.27 -1.27 -23.43
CA TYR A 94 5.11 -0.02 -24.17
C TYR A 94 6.30 0.27 -25.08
N ASP A 95 7.53 0.11 -24.58
CA ASP A 95 8.76 0.28 -25.37
C ASP A 95 8.82 -0.70 -26.54
N LEU A 96 8.45 -1.97 -26.32
CA LEU A 96 8.36 -2.99 -27.36
C LEU A 96 7.31 -2.62 -28.42
N TRP A 97 6.15 -2.13 -27.98
CA TRP A 97 5.07 -1.72 -28.87
C TRP A 97 5.48 -0.51 -29.72
N MET A 98 6.16 0.47 -29.12
CA MET A 98 6.74 1.61 -29.85
C MET A 98 7.80 1.18 -30.87
N GLN A 99 8.65 0.20 -30.55
CA GLN A 99 9.59 -0.38 -31.51
C GLN A 99 8.87 -1.09 -32.66
N PHE A 100 7.85 -1.88 -32.35
CA PHE A 100 7.05 -2.57 -33.36
C PHE A 100 6.39 -1.59 -34.33
N MET A 101 5.80 -0.50 -33.83
CA MET A 101 5.18 0.52 -34.67
C MET A 101 6.17 1.20 -35.61
N ARG A 102 7.38 1.54 -35.13
CA ARG A 102 8.45 2.07 -35.98
C ARG A 102 8.88 1.08 -37.07
N ASN A 103 8.98 -0.21 -36.74
CA ASN A 103 9.33 -1.23 -37.72
C ASN A 103 8.24 -1.40 -38.79
N GLN A 104 6.95 -1.28 -38.40
CA GLN A 104 5.85 -1.31 -39.37
C GLN A 104 5.89 -0.11 -40.32
N GLU A 105 6.18 1.08 -39.79
CA GLU A 105 6.35 2.29 -40.61
C GLU A 105 7.49 2.14 -41.62
N GLN A 106 8.65 1.65 -41.18
CA GLN A 106 9.78 1.36 -42.07
C GLN A 106 9.43 0.32 -43.14
N LEU A 107 8.68 -0.72 -42.79
CA LEU A 107 8.26 -1.75 -43.75
C LEU A 107 7.32 -1.16 -44.81
N GLN A 108 6.42 -0.24 -44.43
CA GLN A 108 5.57 0.48 -45.37
C GLN A 108 6.38 1.39 -46.30
N GLU A 109 7.40 2.08 -45.79
CA GLU A 109 8.31 2.88 -46.63
C GLU A 109 9.04 2.00 -47.65
N ILE A 110 9.62 0.89 -47.21
CA ILE A 110 10.31 -0.06 -48.10
C ILE A 110 9.36 -0.60 -49.16
N MET A 111 8.13 -0.97 -48.79
CA MET A 111 7.14 -1.45 -49.76
C MET A 111 6.76 -0.36 -50.78
N LYS A 112 6.68 0.90 -50.36
CA LYS A 112 6.42 2.04 -51.25
C LYS A 112 7.58 2.28 -52.21
N GLU A 113 8.81 2.23 -51.74
CA GLU A 113 10.01 2.31 -52.59
C GLU A 113 10.07 1.16 -53.59
N MET A 114 9.83 -0.07 -53.13
CA MET A 114 9.78 -1.24 -54.00
C MET A 114 8.65 -1.13 -55.03
N SER A 115 7.46 -0.65 -54.65
CA SER A 115 6.37 -0.40 -55.60
C SER A 115 6.73 0.68 -56.62
N ALA A 116 7.52 1.69 -56.26
CA ALA A 116 7.97 2.70 -57.21
C ALA A 116 9.03 2.15 -58.19
N ILE A 117 9.89 1.23 -57.73
CA ILE A 117 10.92 0.60 -58.55
C ILE A 117 10.32 -0.45 -59.50
N TYR A 118 9.42 -1.29 -58.99
CA TYR A 118 8.85 -2.43 -59.73
C TYR A 118 7.51 -2.12 -60.41
N GLY A 119 6.73 -1.18 -59.89
CA GLY A 119 5.47 -0.73 -60.51
C GLY A 119 5.65 0.27 -61.65
N GLY A 120 6.89 0.70 -61.93
CA GLY A 120 7.26 1.47 -63.13
C GLY A 120 7.79 0.59 -64.29
N MET A 121 7.70 -0.74 -64.16
CA MET A 121 8.08 -1.72 -65.21
C MET A 121 6.86 -2.33 -65.93
N GLU A 122 5.80 -1.55 -66.12
CA GLU A 122 4.72 -1.81 -67.10
C GLU A 122 4.61 -0.69 -68.12
#